data_AF-A0A0B1S876-F1
#
_entry.id   AF-A0A0B1S876-F1
#
_cell.length_a   1.000
_cell.length_b   1.000
_cell.length_c   1.000
_cell.angle_alpha   90.00
_cell.angle_beta   90.00
_cell.angle_gamma   90.00
#
_symmetry.space_group_name_H-M   'P 1'
#
loop_
_entity.id
_entity.type
_entity.pdbx_description
1 polymer ?
#
loop_
_entity_poly.entity_id
_entity_poly.type
_entity_poly.pdbx_seq_one_letter_code
_entity_poly.pdbx_strand_id
1 'polypeptide(L)'
;MAPTAALPTQNPAVPCQLSALNYDVYLVVDTSAAMSASDFAQMKQALINFVSPFPVGDGKTQFALVATAIDSELYGTNFHNGQDRQTLISTLQTLSQDASQGQTLKLSLQAINNTFLSQNYSTKNKLLVYVTATTG
;
A
#
# COMPACT_ATOMS: atom_id res chain seq x y z
N MET A 1 4.88 -31.35 -17.14
CA MET A 1 4.46 -29.94 -16.97
C MET A 1 3.36 -29.94 -15.92
N ALA A 2 3.59 -29.33 -14.75
CA ALA A 2 2.55 -29.24 -13.72
C ALA A 2 1.49 -28.21 -14.14
N PRO A 3 0.19 -28.43 -13.85
CA PRO A 3 -0.84 -27.44 -14.16
C PRO A 3 -0.62 -26.22 -13.26
N THR A 4 -0.50 -25.05 -13.85
CA THR A 4 -0.51 -23.78 -13.14
C THR A 4 -1.85 -23.67 -12.40
N ALA A 5 -1.82 -23.66 -11.07
CA ALA A 5 -3.04 -23.46 -10.29
C ALA A 5 -3.66 -22.12 -10.69
N ALA A 6 -4.93 -22.14 -11.09
CA ALA A 6 -5.65 -20.90 -11.38
C ALA A 6 -5.62 -20.03 -10.12
N LEU A 7 -5.21 -18.78 -10.28
CA LEU A 7 -5.28 -17.77 -9.23
C LEU A 7 -6.72 -17.78 -8.65
N PRO A 8 -6.90 -17.63 -7.33
CA PRO A 8 -8.22 -17.55 -6.74
C PRO A 8 -9.00 -16.43 -7.44
N THR A 9 -10.02 -16.79 -8.21
CA THR A 9 -10.88 -15.81 -8.86
C THR A 9 -12.02 -15.47 -7.90
N GLN A 10 -12.30 -14.18 -7.74
CA GLN A 10 -13.50 -13.73 -7.05
C GLN A 10 -14.73 -14.35 -7.73
N ASN A 11 -15.73 -14.74 -6.93
CA ASN A 11 -16.99 -15.24 -7.49
C ASN A 11 -17.59 -14.18 -8.44
N PRO A 12 -17.79 -14.48 -9.73
CA PRO A 12 -18.32 -13.52 -10.70
C PRO A 12 -19.72 -13.01 -10.35
N ALA A 13 -20.45 -13.69 -9.46
CA ALA A 13 -21.74 -13.26 -8.93
C ALA A 13 -21.65 -12.15 -7.86
N VAL A 14 -20.45 -11.87 -7.32
CA VAL A 14 -20.23 -10.79 -6.35
C VAL A 14 -19.60 -9.61 -7.10
N PRO A 15 -20.38 -8.59 -7.50
CA PRO A 15 -19.79 -7.41 -8.10
C PRO A 15 -18.85 -6.74 -7.09
N CYS A 16 -17.58 -6.60 -7.45
CA CYS A 16 -16.60 -5.86 -6.66
C CYS A 16 -16.90 -4.36 -6.80
N GLN A 17 -17.79 -3.85 -5.95
CA GLN A 17 -18.16 -2.43 -5.96
C GLN A 17 -17.17 -1.62 -5.12
N LEU A 18 -15.98 -1.35 -5.68
CA LEU A 18 -14.96 -0.54 -5.02
C LEU A 18 -15.49 0.83 -4.58
N SER A 19 -16.49 1.38 -5.27
CA SER A 19 -17.14 2.64 -4.91
C SER A 19 -17.97 2.61 -3.64
N ALA A 20 -18.38 1.43 -3.17
CA ALA A 20 -19.06 1.25 -1.89
C ALA A 20 -18.08 1.03 -0.73
N LEU A 21 -16.78 0.89 -1.01
CA LEU A 21 -15.76 0.64 0.01
C LEU A 21 -15.38 1.93 0.74
N ASN A 22 -15.43 1.85 2.06
CA ASN A 22 -14.90 2.84 3.00
C ASN A 22 -13.91 2.11 3.92
N TYR A 23 -12.62 2.25 3.59
CA TYR A 23 -11.49 1.57 4.24
C TYR A 23 -10.32 2.54 4.40
N ASP A 24 -9.63 2.41 5.52
CA ASP A 24 -8.28 2.91 5.69
C ASP A 24 -7.31 1.81 5.28
N VAL A 25 -6.57 2.02 4.18
CA VAL A 25 -5.57 1.08 3.68
C VAL A 25 -4.18 1.61 3.99
N TYR A 26 -3.40 0.86 4.77
CA TYR A 26 -2.01 1.16 5.07
C TYR A 26 -1.12 0.33 4.16
N LEU A 27 -0.54 0.95 3.14
CA LEU A 27 0.43 0.32 2.25
C LEU A 27 1.81 0.38 2.92
N VAL A 28 2.32 -0.77 3.36
CA VAL A 28 3.69 -0.93 3.83
C VAL A 28 4.49 -1.56 2.70
N VAL A 29 5.45 -0.82 2.17
CA VAL A 29 6.20 -1.19 0.97
C VAL A 29 7.66 -1.35 1.32
N ASP A 30 8.19 -2.56 1.16
CA ASP A 30 9.61 -2.83 1.28
C ASP A 30 10.37 -2.11 0.17
N THR A 31 11.21 -1.16 0.57
CA THR A 31 12.08 -0.40 -0.33
C THR A 31 13.52 -0.83 -0.21
N SER A 32 13.86 -1.85 0.59
CA SER A 32 15.23 -2.32 0.74
C SER A 32 15.81 -2.93 -0.55
N ALA A 33 17.11 -3.19 -0.54
CA ALA A 33 17.82 -3.86 -1.64
C ALA A 33 17.56 -5.38 -1.71
N ALA A 34 16.58 -5.91 -0.96
CA ALA A 34 16.16 -7.31 -1.04
C ALA A 34 15.48 -7.65 -2.39
N MET A 35 14.98 -6.65 -3.10
CA MET A 35 14.36 -6.77 -4.42
C MET A 35 15.31 -6.27 -5.52
N SER A 36 15.25 -6.82 -6.73
CA SER A 36 15.96 -6.23 -7.87
C SER A 36 15.33 -4.88 -8.25
N ALA A 37 16.10 -3.95 -8.84
CA ALA A 37 15.57 -2.66 -9.29
C ALA A 37 14.43 -2.81 -10.32
N SER A 38 14.50 -3.84 -11.18
CA SER A 38 13.45 -4.17 -12.15
C SER A 38 12.18 -4.68 -11.48
N ASP A 39 12.30 -5.51 -10.45
CA ASP A 39 11.13 -5.98 -9.71
C ASP A 39 10.54 -4.86 -8.85
N PHE A 40 11.37 -3.98 -8.30
CA PHE A 40 10.92 -2.80 -7.57
C PHE A 40 10.09 -1.87 -8.46
N ALA A 41 10.54 -1.64 -9.70
CA ALA A 41 9.77 -0.88 -10.69
C ALA A 41 8.42 -1.54 -11.01
N GLN A 42 8.38 -2.87 -11.16
CA GLN A 42 7.15 -3.62 -11.39
C GLN A 42 6.21 -3.58 -10.19
N MET A 43 6.73 -3.74 -8.97
CA MET A 43 5.98 -3.62 -7.72
C MET A 43 5.34 -2.23 -7.61
N LYS A 44 6.09 -1.16 -7.88
CA LYS A 44 5.58 0.21 -7.91
C LYS A 44 4.41 0.35 -8.91
N GLN A 45 4.56 -0.20 -10.10
CA GLN A 45 3.50 -0.19 -11.10
C GLN A 45 2.28 -1.02 -10.65
N ALA A 46 2.49 -2.16 -9.99
CA ALA A 46 1.41 -2.98 -9.44
C ALA A 46 0.63 -2.24 -8.35
N LEU A 47 1.30 -1.48 -7.48
CA LEU A 47 0.66 -0.62 -6.49
C LEU A 47 -0.18 0.48 -7.15
N ILE A 48 0.34 1.13 -8.19
CA ILE A 48 -0.41 2.13 -8.97
C ILE A 48 -1.66 1.50 -9.59
N ASN A 49 -1.52 0.33 -10.22
CA ASN A 49 -2.64 -0.40 -10.81
C ASN A 49 -3.66 -0.82 -9.76
N PHE A 50 -3.21 -1.19 -8.57
CA PHE A 50 -4.05 -1.57 -7.44
C PHE A 50 -4.89 -0.39 -6.92
N VAL A 51 -4.31 0.81 -6.74
CA VAL A 51 -5.04 1.96 -6.20
C VAL A 51 -5.89 2.70 -7.25
N SER A 52 -5.52 2.62 -8.53
CA SER A 52 -6.17 3.34 -9.63
C SER A 52 -7.70 3.18 -9.74
N PRO A 53 -8.28 1.97 -9.57
CA PRO A 53 -9.73 1.79 -9.70
C PRO A 53 -10.52 2.25 -8.47
N PHE A 54 -9.87 2.58 -7.35
CA PHE A 54 -10.57 3.03 -6.15
C PHE A 54 -11.04 4.49 -6.28
N PRO A 55 -12.28 4.79 -5.85
CA PRO A 55 -12.66 6.14 -5.49
C PRO A 55 -11.95 6.51 -4.19
N VAL A 56 -11.11 7.54 -4.25
CA VAL A 56 -10.29 8.01 -3.12
C VAL A 56 -10.86 9.32 -2.57
N GLY A 57 -10.82 9.48 -1.26
CA GLY A 57 -11.16 10.72 -0.55
C GLY A 57 -12.13 10.53 0.61
N ASP A 58 -12.66 11.64 1.13
CA ASP A 58 -13.52 11.63 2.32
C ASP A 58 -14.77 10.78 2.13
N GLY A 59 -15.06 9.94 3.14
CA GLY A 59 -16.16 8.98 3.09
C GLY A 59 -15.94 7.78 2.16
N LYS A 60 -14.78 7.68 1.50
CA LYS A 60 -14.39 6.60 0.59
C LYS A 60 -13.16 5.89 1.12
N THR A 61 -12.50 5.09 0.28
CA THR A 61 -11.24 4.44 0.63
C THR A 61 -10.11 5.47 0.68
N GLN A 62 -9.28 5.39 1.72
CA GLN A 62 -8.10 6.24 1.90
C GLN A 62 -6.85 5.38 2.02
N PHE A 63 -5.72 5.88 1.51
CA PHE A 63 -4.45 5.15 1.47
C PHE A 63 -3.35 5.91 2.19
N ALA A 64 -2.78 5.31 3.24
CA ALA A 64 -1.50 5.74 3.79
C ALA A 64 -0.39 4.94 3.14
N LEU A 65 0.77 5.56 2.93
CA LEU A 65 1.95 4.91 2.35
C LEU A 65 3.13 5.01 3.32
N VAL A 66 3.73 3.87 3.62
CA VAL A 66 4.89 3.74 4.49
C VAL A 66 5.93 2.90 3.77
N ALA A 67 7.11 3.45 3.54
CA ALA A 67 8.25 2.68 3.08
C ALA A 67 8.93 1.99 4.27
N THR A 68 9.34 0.74 4.09
CA THR A 68 10.08 -0.04 5.09
C THR A 68 11.42 -0.47 4.50
N ALA A 69 12.48 -0.10 5.19
CA ALA A 69 13.85 -0.53 4.98
C ALA A 69 14.48 -0.63 6.38
N ILE A 70 15.79 -0.42 6.56
CA ILE A 70 16.36 -0.37 7.92
C ILE A 70 15.63 0.63 8.82
N ASP A 71 15.14 1.72 8.23
CA ASP A 71 14.26 2.72 8.84
C ASP A 71 12.85 2.69 8.22
N SER A 72 11.96 3.57 8.70
CA SER A 72 10.61 3.74 8.16
C SER A 72 10.35 5.17 7.76
N GLU A 73 9.78 5.35 6.57
CA GLU A 73 9.45 6.65 6.02
C GLU A 73 7.95 6.74 5.73
N LEU A 74 7.32 7.83 6.21
CA LEU A 74 5.92 8.14 5.93
C LEU A 74 5.84 9.05 4.71
N TYR A 75 5.11 8.61 3.69
CA TYR A 75 4.91 9.40 2.48
C TYR A 75 3.64 10.24 2.59
N GLY A 76 3.74 11.50 2.16
CA GLY A 76 2.63 12.44 2.15
C GLY A 76 1.58 12.07 1.10
N THR A 77 0.54 11.34 1.51
CA THR A 77 -0.60 11.01 0.64
C THR A 77 -1.83 11.87 0.92
N ASN A 78 -1.76 12.86 1.83
CA ASN A 78 -2.91 13.64 2.32
C ASN A 78 -4.00 12.79 3.00
N PHE A 79 -3.64 11.66 3.61
CA PHE A 79 -4.55 10.74 4.32
C PHE A 79 -5.45 11.48 5.33
N HIS A 80 -6.77 11.35 5.17
CA HIS A 80 -7.84 12.07 5.89
C HIS A 80 -7.71 13.60 5.92
N ASN A 81 -7.03 14.17 4.93
CA ASN A 81 -6.82 15.60 4.79
C ASN A 81 -6.99 16.03 3.31
N GLY A 82 -8.14 15.70 2.73
CA GLY A 82 -8.44 16.00 1.33
C GLY A 82 -7.70 15.12 0.33
N GLN A 83 -7.41 13.86 0.69
CA GLN A 83 -6.75 12.92 -0.21
C GLN A 83 -7.49 12.76 -1.53
N ASP A 84 -6.75 12.85 -2.64
CA ASP A 84 -7.24 12.53 -3.97
C ASP A 84 -6.36 11.47 -4.64
N ARG A 85 -6.93 10.80 -5.65
CA ARG A 85 -6.25 9.71 -6.36
C ARG A 85 -5.01 10.18 -7.12
N GLN A 86 -5.02 11.39 -7.68
CA GLN A 86 -3.89 11.89 -8.46
C GLN A 86 -2.68 12.12 -7.55
N THR A 87 -2.89 12.76 -6.39
CA THR A 87 -1.84 12.95 -5.38
C THR A 87 -1.30 11.60 -4.90
N LEU A 88 -2.17 10.64 -4.59
CA LEU A 88 -1.75 9.29 -4.18
C LEU A 88 -0.88 8.59 -5.23
N ILE A 89 -1.29 8.62 -6.51
CA ILE A 89 -0.53 8.02 -7.61
C ILE A 89 0.81 8.73 -7.79
N SER A 90 0.84 10.07 -7.75
CA SER A 90 2.07 10.84 -7.82
C SER A 90 3.02 10.48 -6.67
N THR A 91 2.51 10.33 -5.45
CA THR A 91 3.32 9.91 -4.30
C THR A 91 3.88 8.49 -4.49
N LEU A 92 3.09 7.54 -5.00
CA LEU A 92 3.59 6.19 -5.34
C LEU A 92 4.71 6.23 -6.40
N GLN A 93 4.62 7.12 -7.39
CA GLN A 93 5.66 7.28 -8.42
C GLN A 93 7.00 7.75 -7.83
N THR A 94 6.96 8.53 -6.74
CA THR A 94 8.16 9.04 -6.06
C THR A 94 8.91 8.01 -5.22
N LEU A 95 8.33 6.83 -4.97
CA LEU A 95 9.02 5.78 -4.21
C LEU A 95 10.39 5.46 -4.84
N SER A 96 11.44 5.54 -4.03
CA SER A 96 12.79 5.11 -4.40
C SER A 96 13.18 3.85 -3.64
N GLN A 97 14.02 3.04 -4.27
CA GLN A 97 14.63 1.89 -3.60
C GLN A 97 15.79 2.38 -2.74
N ASP A 98 15.81 1.95 -1.50
CA ASP A 98 16.87 2.15 -0.53
C ASP A 98 17.96 1.09 -0.74
N ALA A 99 19.23 1.48 -0.58
CA ALA A 99 20.38 0.58 -0.78
C ALA A 99 20.68 -0.32 0.43
N SER A 100 19.88 -0.25 1.49
CA SER A 100 20.10 -1.01 2.72
C SER A 100 19.75 -2.48 2.57
N GLN A 101 20.52 -3.29 3.30
CA GLN A 101 20.32 -4.72 3.40
C GLN A 101 19.39 -5.03 4.57
N GLY A 102 18.11 -5.21 4.26
CA GLY A 102 17.09 -5.63 5.24
C GLY A 102 16.05 -4.56 5.53
N GLN A 103 15.12 -4.92 6.41
CA GLN A 103 13.95 -4.10 6.74
C GLN A 103 13.55 -4.24 8.20
N THR A 104 12.95 -3.18 8.75
CA THR A 104 12.45 -3.13 10.12
C THR A 104 10.94 -2.87 10.13
N LEU A 105 10.16 -3.91 9.79
CA LEU A 105 8.69 -3.84 9.80
C LEU A 105 8.11 -3.32 11.12
N LYS A 106 8.76 -3.61 12.25
CA LYS A 106 8.37 -3.09 13.58
C LYS A 106 8.30 -1.56 13.61
N LEU A 107 9.28 -0.86 13.02
CA LEU A 107 9.29 0.61 12.98
C LEU A 107 8.14 1.14 12.12
N SER A 108 7.83 0.46 11.02
CA SER A 108 6.73 0.86 10.13
C SER A 108 5.37 0.70 10.81
N LEU A 109 5.18 -0.40 11.54
CA LEU A 109 3.97 -0.62 12.34
C LEU A 109 3.83 0.40 13.47
N GLN A 110 4.94 0.77 14.13
CA GLN A 110 4.94 1.83 15.14
C GLN A 110 4.60 3.20 14.54
N ALA A 111 5.16 3.53 13.37
CA ALA A 111 4.83 4.77 12.66
C ALA A 111 3.34 4.82 12.27
N ILE A 112 2.78 3.73 11.76
CA ILE A 112 1.35 3.63 11.44
C ILE A 112 0.49 3.82 12.69
N ASN A 113 0.86 3.15 13.78
CA ASN A 113 0.12 3.24 15.03
C ASN A 113 0.11 4.69 15.55
N ASN A 114 1.28 5.32 15.60
CA ASN A 114 1.44 6.64 16.21
C ASN A 114 0.86 7.75 15.36
N THR A 115 0.92 7.65 14.02
CA THR A 115 0.49 8.71 13.11
C THR A 115 -0.97 8.57 12.71
N PHE A 116 -1.45 7.35 12.43
CA PHE A 116 -2.77 7.15 11.83
C PHE A 116 -3.76 6.44 12.75
N LEU A 117 -3.35 5.38 13.46
CA LEU A 117 -4.30 4.61 14.29
C LEU A 117 -4.60 5.28 15.62
N SER A 118 -3.71 6.15 16.11
CA SER A 118 -3.93 7.01 17.27
C SER A 118 -5.00 8.08 17.04
N GLN A 119 -5.36 8.33 15.79
CA GLN A 119 -6.34 9.33 15.38
C GLN A 119 -7.76 8.75 15.34
N ASN A 120 -8.76 9.56 15.69
CA ASN A 120 -10.16 9.17 15.72
C ASN A 120 -10.87 9.40 14.37
N TYR A 121 -10.36 8.79 13.30
CA TYR A 121 -11.03 8.84 12.00
C TYR A 121 -12.38 8.09 12.02
N SER A 122 -13.34 8.57 11.24
CA SER A 122 -14.70 8.01 11.20
C SER A 122 -14.75 6.64 10.51
N THR A 123 -13.82 6.37 9.58
CA THR A 123 -13.65 5.11 8.87
C THR A 123 -13.39 3.95 9.83
N LYS A 124 -14.27 2.93 9.77
CA LYS A 124 -14.23 1.78 10.70
C LYS A 124 -13.36 0.63 10.20
N ASN A 125 -13.35 0.39 8.90
CA ASN A 125 -12.62 -0.73 8.33
C ASN A 125 -11.17 -0.33 8.07
N LYS A 126 -10.24 -1.17 8.50
CA LYS A 126 -8.80 -0.94 8.40
C LYS A 126 -8.14 -2.15 7.79
N LEU A 127 -7.25 -1.93 6.83
CA LEU A 127 -6.50 -2.98 6.14
C LEU A 127 -5.04 -2.56 6.06
N LEU A 128 -4.13 -3.44 6.45
CA LEU A 128 -2.71 -3.26 6.18
C LEU A 128 -2.31 -4.20 5.05
N VAL A 129 -1.72 -3.63 3.99
CA VAL A 129 -1.17 -4.38 2.86
C VAL A 129 0.33 -4.24 2.93
N TYR A 130 1.01 -5.36 3.15
CA TYR A 130 2.46 -5.41 3.23
C TYR A 130 3.02 -6.08 1.98
N VAL A 131 3.92 -5.38 1.30
CA VAL A 131 4.58 -5.83 0.07
C VAL A 131 6.07 -5.91 0.33
N THR A 132 6.65 -7.11 0.16
CA THR A 132 8.07 -7.38 0.41
C THR A 132 8.59 -8.42 -0.56
N ALA A 133 9.91 -8.42 -0.80
CA ALA A 133 10.55 -9.49 -1.55
C ALA A 133 10.57 -10.78 -0.71
N THR A 134 10.40 -11.92 -1.36
CA THR A 134 10.75 -13.20 -0.73
C THR A 134 12.28 -13.30 -0.71
N THR A 135 12.88 -13.28 0.47
CA THR A 135 14.26 -13.73 0.63
C THR A 135 14.30 -15.22 0.28
N GLY A 136 14.99 -15.57 -0.81
CA GLY A 136 15.23 -16.97 -1.19
C GLY A 136 16.14 -17.68 -0.20
#